data_AF-A0A382H652-F1
#
_entry.id   AF-A0A382H652-F1
#
_cell.length_a   1.000
_cell.length_b   1.000
_cell.length_c   1.000
_cell.angle_alpha   90.00
_cell.angle_beta   90.00
_cell.angle_gamma   90.00
#
_symmetry.space_group_name_H-M   'P 1'
#
loop_
_entity.id
_entity.type
_entity.pdbx_description
1 polymer ?
#
loop_
_entity_poly.entity_id
_entity_poly.type
_entity_poly.pdbx_seq_one_letter_code
_entity_poly.pdbx_strand_id
1 'polypeptide(L)'
;MDTYNIEGKIVKEDERYVVKDNTSLNNLVVSSTLLHPSKSTSGHKHEGQEEVYMFMKGSGRMELDDKEFDVKEGDLILIEDGVFHRVH
;
A
#
# COMPACT_ATOMS: atom_id res chain seq x y z
N MET A 1 8.58 17.05 14.51
CA MET A 1 8.89 16.08 13.43
C MET A 1 7.55 15.52 13.00
N ASP A 2 7.18 15.66 11.73
CA ASP A 2 5.95 15.07 11.21
C ASP A 2 6.20 13.58 10.99
N THR A 3 5.59 12.74 11.81
CA THR A 3 5.81 11.29 11.80
C THR A 3 5.09 10.57 10.67
N TYR A 4 4.25 11.27 9.89
CA TYR A 4 3.51 10.70 8.75
C TYR A 4 4.19 10.95 7.40
N ASN A 5 5.13 11.89 7.32
CA ASN A 5 5.87 12.17 6.10
C ASN A 5 7.10 11.26 6.02
N ILE A 6 7.01 10.23 5.19
CA ILE A 6 8.11 9.29 4.96
C ILE A 6 9.25 9.85 4.09
N GLU A 7 9.25 11.14 3.72
CA GLU A 7 10.15 11.69 2.69
C GLU A 7 10.04 10.87 1.38
N GLY A 8 11.09 10.77 0.57
CA GLY A 8 11.08 9.96 -0.66
C GLY A 8 10.59 10.67 -1.92
N LYS A 9 10.34 9.91 -2.98
CA LYS A 9 9.98 10.40 -4.32
C LYS A 9 8.63 9.86 -4.76
N ILE A 10 7.84 10.67 -5.47
CA ILE A 10 6.61 10.19 -6.12
C ILE A 10 7.03 9.25 -7.26
N VAL A 11 6.57 8.01 -7.19
CA VAL A 11 6.86 6.97 -8.19
C VAL A 11 5.64 6.67 -9.07
N LYS A 12 4.44 7.06 -8.60
CA LYS A 12 3.21 6.95 -9.36
C LYS A 12 2.23 8.04 -8.93
N GLU A 13 1.61 8.67 -9.91
CA GLU A 13 0.56 9.66 -9.70
C GLU A 13 -0.37 9.64 -10.91
N ASP A 14 -1.61 9.25 -10.68
CA ASP A 14 -2.69 9.39 -11.64
C ASP A 14 -4.00 9.73 -10.90
N GLU A 15 -5.10 9.87 -11.63
CA GLU A 15 -6.42 10.20 -11.07
C GLU A 15 -6.95 9.20 -10.03
N ARG A 16 -6.33 8.02 -9.91
CA ARG A 16 -6.75 6.96 -8.98
C ARG A 16 -6.01 7.06 -7.66
N TYR A 17 -4.70 7.27 -7.67
CA TYR A 17 -3.88 7.28 -6.46
C TYR A 17 -2.47 7.84 -6.69
N VAL A 18 -1.84 8.21 -5.58
CA VAL A 18 -0.44 8.65 -5.50
C VAL A 18 0.36 7.65 -4.66
N VAL A 19 1.53 7.24 -5.15
CA VAL A 19 2.51 6.42 -4.41
C VAL A 19 3.82 7.19 -4.30
N LYS A 20 4.37 7.21 -3.08
CA LYS A 20 5.68 7.78 -2.77
C LYS A 20 6.54 6.73 -2.09
N ASP A 21 7.76 6.56 -2.56
CA ASP A 21 8.70 5.58 -2.01
C ASP A 21 9.89 6.28 -1.35
N ASN A 22 10.23 5.81 -0.16
CA ASN A 22 11.51 6.07 0.49
C ASN A 22 12.36 4.79 0.45
N THR A 23 13.46 4.87 -0.31
CA THR A 23 14.42 3.78 -0.53
C THR A 23 15.77 4.05 0.15
N SER A 24 15.79 4.87 1.20
CA SER A 24 17.03 5.24 1.91
C SER A 24 17.61 4.12 2.76
N LEU A 25 16.80 3.11 3.13
CA LEU A 25 17.22 1.95 3.89
C LEU A 25 17.70 0.84 2.95
N ASN A 26 18.61 -0.02 3.43
CA ASN A 26 19.25 -1.05 2.60
C ASN A 26 18.33 -2.23 2.25
N ASN A 27 17.45 -2.61 3.18
CA ASN A 27 16.66 -3.85 3.08
C ASN A 27 15.14 -3.60 3.10
N LEU A 28 14.72 -2.35 3.25
CA LEU A 28 13.32 -1.98 3.39
C LEU A 28 13.02 -0.77 2.52
N VAL A 29 11.93 -0.86 1.78
CA VAL A 29 11.30 0.30 1.14
C VAL A 29 10.09 0.65 1.98
N VAL A 30 9.97 1.93 2.33
CA VAL A 30 8.75 2.44 2.96
C VAL A 30 7.99 3.20 1.89
N SER A 31 6.76 2.77 1.62
CA SER A 31 5.88 3.42 0.65
C SER A 31 4.67 4.03 1.36
N SER A 32 4.23 5.20 0.88
CA SER A 32 2.96 5.79 1.27
C SER A 32 2.04 5.87 0.07
N THR A 33 0.82 5.36 0.22
CA THR A 33 -0.20 5.36 -0.83
C THR A 33 -1.40 6.21 -0.40
N LEU A 34 -1.75 7.20 -1.20
CA LEU A 34 -3.02 7.91 -1.10
C LEU A 34 -3.95 7.42 -2.21
N LEU A 35 -4.92 6.59 -1.85
CA LEU A 35 -5.96 6.12 -2.77
C LEU A 35 -7.16 7.07 -2.76
N HIS A 36 -7.62 7.52 -3.94
CA HIS A 36 -8.79 8.37 -4.05
C HIS A 36 -10.09 7.56 -3.92
N PRO A 37 -11.18 8.17 -3.39
CA PRO A 37 -12.45 7.48 -3.22
C PRO A 37 -12.98 6.86 -4.52
N SER A 38 -13.56 5.66 -4.42
CA SER A 38 -14.15 4.92 -5.54
C SER A 38 -13.16 4.56 -6.66
N LYS A 39 -11.87 4.52 -6.36
CA LYS A 39 -10.81 4.08 -7.27
C LYS A 39 -10.16 2.81 -6.73
N SER A 40 -9.18 2.29 -7.44
CA SER A 40 -8.41 1.14 -6.93
C SER A 40 -6.97 1.24 -7.36
N THR A 41 -6.10 0.66 -6.55
CA THR A 41 -4.72 0.39 -6.95
C THR A 41 -4.69 -0.56 -8.16
N SER A 42 -3.54 -0.64 -8.83
CA SER A 42 -3.41 -1.45 -10.05
C SER A 42 -3.50 -2.95 -9.78
N GLY A 43 -3.19 -3.39 -8.55
CA GLY A 43 -3.03 -4.80 -8.23
C GLY A 43 -1.72 -5.36 -8.79
N HIS A 44 -0.95 -6.07 -7.97
CA HIS A 44 0.30 -6.72 -8.37
C HIS A 44 0.76 -7.73 -7.31
N LYS A 45 1.85 -8.43 -7.61
CA LYS A 45 2.56 -9.32 -6.69
C LYS A 45 4.07 -9.12 -6.85
N HIS A 46 4.82 -9.43 -5.79
CA HIS A 46 6.27 -9.46 -5.81
C HIS A 46 6.73 -10.87 -5.43
N GLU A 47 7.68 -11.44 -6.18
CA GLU A 47 8.36 -12.68 -5.79
C GLU A 47 9.68 -12.32 -5.08
N GLY A 48 9.94 -12.96 -3.94
CA GLY A 48 11.05 -12.70 -3.04
C GLY A 48 10.89 -11.49 -2.11
N GLN A 49 9.70 -10.87 -2.03
CA GLN A 49 9.46 -9.69 -1.19
C GLN A 49 8.08 -9.72 -0.54
N GLU A 50 8.09 -9.72 0.79
CA GLU A 50 6.89 -9.58 1.63
C GLU A 50 6.58 -8.09 1.89
N GLU A 51 5.32 -7.78 2.21
CA GLU A 51 4.89 -6.41 2.53
C GLU A 51 3.97 -6.35 3.75
N VAL A 52 3.92 -5.19 4.39
CA VAL A 52 2.97 -4.90 5.47
C VAL A 52 2.22 -3.63 5.14
N TYR A 53 0.90 -3.75 5.00
CA TYR A 53 0.03 -2.59 4.83
C TYR A 53 -0.49 -2.13 6.19
N MET A 54 -0.31 -0.85 6.47
CA MET A 54 -0.86 -0.16 7.62
C MET A 54 -1.88 0.87 7.13
N PHE A 55 -3.16 0.63 7.40
CA PHE A 55 -4.21 1.55 6.99
C PHE A 55 -4.25 2.72 7.95
N MET A 56 -3.52 3.78 7.62
CA MET A 56 -3.35 4.93 8.52
C MET A 56 -4.60 5.80 8.65
N LYS A 57 -5.45 5.86 7.62
CA LYS A 57 -6.72 6.61 7.58
C LYS A 57 -7.67 6.03 6.53
N GLY A 58 -8.97 6.25 6.74
CA GLY A 58 -10.02 5.89 5.78
C GLY A 58 -10.47 4.44 5.90
N SER A 59 -11.17 3.96 4.87
CA SER A 59 -11.66 2.58 4.78
C SER A 59 -11.80 2.18 3.31
N GLY A 60 -11.74 0.89 3.04
CA GLY A 60 -11.84 0.33 1.70
C GLY A 60 -11.99 -1.18 1.77
N ARG A 61 -11.65 -1.84 0.67
CA ARG A 61 -11.63 -3.30 0.60
C ARG A 61 -10.30 -3.77 0.03
N MET A 62 -9.72 -4.78 0.67
CA MET A 62 -8.47 -5.38 0.26
C MET A 62 -8.73 -6.74 -0.38
N GLU A 63 -8.04 -6.98 -1.48
CA GLU A 63 -8.00 -8.23 -2.23
C GLU A 63 -6.61 -8.85 -2.02
N LEU A 64 -6.56 -10.08 -1.52
CA LEU A 64 -5.37 -10.92 -1.42
C LEU A 64 -5.64 -12.25 -2.12
N ASP A 65 -5.07 -12.44 -3.31
CA ASP A 65 -5.45 -13.48 -4.26
C ASP A 65 -6.99 -13.56 -4.40
N ASP A 66 -7.61 -14.70 -4.08
CA ASP A 66 -9.06 -14.92 -4.19
C ASP A 66 -9.86 -14.47 -2.96
N LYS A 67 -9.23 -13.77 -2.00
CA LYS A 67 -9.87 -13.31 -0.75
C LYS A 67 -10.08 -11.81 -0.77
N GLU A 68 -11.33 -11.38 -0.60
CA GLU A 68 -11.68 -9.98 -0.37
C GLU A 68 -12.20 -9.77 1.05
N PHE A 69 -11.79 -8.68 1.69
CA PHE A 69 -12.27 -8.28 3.01
C PHE A 69 -12.20 -6.76 3.22
N ASP A 70 -13.07 -6.24 4.07
CA ASP A 70 -13.08 -4.82 4.42
C ASP A 70 -11.87 -4.46 5.29
N VAL A 71 -11.32 -3.28 5.05
CA VAL A 71 -10.21 -2.69 5.82
C VAL A 71 -10.56 -1.27 6.23
N LYS A 72 -10.05 -0.84 7.37
CA LYS A 72 -10.28 0.49 7.93
C LYS A 72 -9.06 1.01 8.67
N GLU A 73 -9.13 2.28 9.06
CA GLU A 73 -8.12 2.93 9.89
C GLU A 73 -7.74 2.08 11.12
N GLY A 74 -6.44 1.85 11.26
CA GLY A 74 -5.84 1.05 12.33
C GLY A 74 -5.62 -0.42 11.98
N ASP A 75 -6.13 -0.92 10.85
CA ASP A 75 -5.88 -2.30 10.43
C ASP A 75 -4.44 -2.47 9.92
N LEU A 76 -3.84 -3.63 10.22
CA LEU A 76 -2.53 -4.06 9.75
C LEU A 76 -2.67 -5.38 9.01
N ILE A 77 -2.22 -5.41 7.76
CA ILE A 77 -2.32 -6.58 6.89
C ILE A 77 -0.94 -7.04 6.47
N LEU A 78 -0.66 -8.33 6.67
CA LEU A 78 0.53 -8.99 6.18
C LEU A 78 0.28 -9.49 4.76
N ILE A 79 1.21 -9.24 3.86
CA ILE A 79 1.20 -9.70 2.48
C ILE A 79 2.39 -10.63 2.32
N GLU A 80 2.11 -11.93 2.23
CA GLU A 80 3.13 -12.96 2.10
C GLU A 80 3.78 -12.92 0.71
N ASP A 81 4.97 -13.51 0.59
CA ASP A 81 5.72 -13.58 -0.66
C ASP A 81 4.88 -14.20 -1.79
N GLY A 82 4.89 -13.56 -2.96
CA GLY A 82 4.19 -14.02 -4.16
C GLY A 82 2.67 -13.79 -4.15
N VAL A 83 2.09 -13.22 -3.09
CA VAL A 83 0.64 -12.97 -2.99
C VAL A 83 0.24 -11.75 -3.83
N PHE A 84 -0.77 -11.91 -4.67
CA PHE A 84 -1.40 -10.78 -5.37
C PHE A 84 -2.16 -9.93 -4.37
N HIS A 85 -1.96 -8.61 -4.44
CA HIS A 85 -2.59 -7.68 -3.52
C HIS A 85 -3.09 -6.42 -4.23
N ARG A 86 -4.29 -5.98 -3.85
CA ARG A 86 -4.95 -4.78 -4.36
C ARG A 86 -5.85 -4.16 -3.29
N VAL A 87 -5.92 -2.84 -3.28
CA VAL A 87 -6.87 -2.05 -2.47
C VAL A 87 -7.87 -1.33 -3.38
N HIS A 88 -9.14 -1.37 -2.97
CA HIS A 88 -10.31 -0.69 -3.54
C HIS A 88 -10.88 0.35 -2.58
#